data_AF-A0A7C6L4Y8-F1
#
_entry.id   AF-A0A7C6L4Y8-F1
#
_cell.length_a   1.000
_cell.length_b   1.000
_cell.length_c   1.000
_cell.angle_alpha   90.00
_cell.angle_beta   90.00
_cell.angle_gamma   90.00
#
_symmetry.space_group_name_H-M   'P 1'
#
loop_
_entity.id
_entity.type
_entity.pdbx_description
1 polymer ?
#
loop_
_entity_poly.entity_id
_entity_poly.type
_entity_poly.pdbx_seq_one_letter_code
_entity_poly.pdbx_strand_id
1 'polypeptide(L)'
;NKRTYEVVPTIQSITLKELDIEQEYVQIVDYTYEISKALRVITSDSSLYIENNHKGFNDEQEGDLEDLSKKVTDMYKTFIAMMEKSDYSNFDIITNFREEIIEQCAKLTKKQIKRVKEKESGTRNSILFMNILNETKTIVLQSVNLMKSQRNMILTVKKLSDEEKIRTKALADASLQT
;
A
#
# COMPACT_ATOMS: atom_id res chain seq x y z
N ASN A 1 -38.44 11.17 -16.57
CA ASN A 1 -37.59 10.67 -15.48
C ASN A 1 -36.43 11.65 -15.29
N LYS A 2 -36.59 12.63 -14.39
CA LYS A 2 -35.71 13.82 -14.27
C LYS A 2 -34.26 13.45 -13.89
N ARG A 3 -34.09 12.37 -13.11
CA ARG A 3 -32.80 11.76 -12.79
C ARG A 3 -32.03 11.30 -14.03
N THR A 4 -32.71 10.74 -15.05
CA THR A 4 -32.05 10.29 -16.28
C THR A 4 -31.61 11.45 -17.18
N TYR A 5 -32.27 12.60 -17.11
CA TYR A 5 -31.95 13.79 -17.92
C TYR A 5 -30.86 14.68 -17.33
N GLU A 6 -30.61 14.62 -16.02
CA GLU A 6 -29.55 15.41 -15.35
C GLU A 6 -28.28 14.58 -15.12
N VAL A 7 -28.41 13.28 -14.85
CA VAL A 7 -27.27 12.40 -14.55
C VAL A 7 -26.53 11.98 -15.82
N VAL A 8 -27.24 11.68 -16.91
CA VAL A 8 -26.62 11.20 -18.16
C VAL A 8 -25.71 12.26 -18.82
N PRO A 9 -26.11 13.55 -18.93
CA PRO A 9 -25.22 14.57 -19.48
C PRO A 9 -24.01 14.83 -18.59
N THR A 10 -24.17 14.72 -17.27
CA THR A 10 -23.08 14.88 -16.30
C THR A 10 -22.07 13.74 -16.42
N ILE A 11 -22.54 12.49 -16.56
CA ILE A 11 -21.70 11.32 -16.86
C ILE A 11 -21.01 11.48 -18.22
N GLN A 12 -21.70 12.06 -19.21
CA GLN A 12 -21.13 12.32 -20.53
C GLN A 12 -20.11 13.47 -20.55
N SER A 13 -20.20 14.42 -19.61
CA SER A 13 -19.26 15.55 -19.50
C SER A 13 -17.97 15.19 -18.78
N ILE A 14 -17.97 14.14 -17.96
CA ILE A 14 -16.75 13.59 -17.36
C ILE A 14 -16.01 12.82 -18.45
N THR A 15 -14.78 13.21 -18.75
CA THR A 15 -13.95 12.41 -19.67
C THR A 15 -13.55 11.11 -18.98
N LEU A 16 -13.51 10.00 -19.73
CA LEU A 16 -13.12 8.68 -19.18
C LEU A 16 -11.78 8.71 -18.43
N LYS A 17 -10.87 9.60 -18.80
CA LYS A 17 -9.57 9.77 -18.15
C LYS A 17 -9.64 10.53 -16.83
N GLU A 18 -10.57 11.49 -16.69
CA GLU A 18 -10.88 12.13 -15.40
C GLU A 18 -11.49 11.10 -14.45
N LEU A 19 -12.38 10.24 -14.94
CA LEU A 19 -12.97 9.15 -14.16
C LEU A 19 -11.91 8.15 -13.65
N ASP A 20 -10.95 7.76 -14.50
CA ASP A 20 -9.87 6.87 -14.09
C ASP A 20 -9.01 7.49 -12.96
N ILE A 21 -8.71 8.80 -13.05
CA ILE A 21 -7.97 9.53 -12.00
C ILE A 21 -8.77 9.57 -10.70
N GLU A 22 -10.06 9.89 -10.76
CA GLU A 22 -10.94 9.93 -9.60
C GLU A 22 -11.05 8.55 -8.93
N GLN A 23 -11.17 7.48 -9.72
CA GLN A 23 -11.20 6.12 -9.20
C GLN A 23 -9.90 5.77 -8.47
N GLU A 24 -8.74 6.05 -9.08
CA GLU A 24 -7.45 5.76 -8.44
C GLU A 24 -7.24 6.59 -7.17
N TYR A 25 -7.73 7.84 -7.13
CA TYR A 25 -7.70 8.66 -5.92
C TYR A 25 -8.53 8.05 -4.78
N VAL A 26 -9.76 7.61 -5.04
CA VAL A 26 -10.60 6.93 -4.05
C VAL A 26 -9.89 5.68 -3.50
N GLN A 27 -9.30 4.88 -4.40
CA GLN A 27 -8.54 3.69 -4.00
C GLN A 27 -7.34 4.02 -3.10
N ILE A 28 -6.58 5.08 -3.41
CA ILE A 28 -5.45 5.52 -2.57
C ILE A 28 -5.92 5.88 -1.16
N VAL A 29 -7.03 6.60 -1.04
CA VAL A 29 -7.62 6.97 0.27
C VAL A 29 -8.04 5.73 1.05
N ASP A 30 -8.74 4.80 0.41
CA ASP A 30 -9.20 3.55 1.03
C ASP A 30 -8.02 2.71 1.54
N TYR A 31 -7.00 2.50 0.70
CA TYR A 31 -5.82 1.74 1.10
C TYR A 31 -5.04 2.42 2.24
N THR A 32 -4.94 3.75 2.23
CA THR A 32 -4.32 4.52 3.33
C THR A 32 -5.08 4.33 4.64
N TYR A 33 -6.41 4.31 4.57
CA TYR A 33 -7.24 4.07 5.74
C TYR A 33 -7.07 2.65 6.29
N GLU A 34 -7.02 1.63 5.44
CA GLU A 34 -6.75 0.25 5.86
C GLU A 34 -5.37 0.09 6.54
N ILE A 35 -4.32 0.70 5.98
CA ILE A 35 -2.98 0.72 6.59
C ILE A 35 -3.02 1.39 7.97
N SER A 36 -3.72 2.52 8.09
CA SER A 36 -3.85 3.27 9.34
C SER A 36 -4.60 2.46 10.42
N LYS A 37 -5.63 1.71 10.04
CA LYS A 37 -6.32 0.79 10.97
C LYS A 37 -5.40 -0.32 11.48
N ALA A 38 -4.64 -0.95 10.58
CA ALA A 38 -3.71 -2.02 10.95
C ALA A 38 -2.61 -1.52 11.90
N LEU A 39 -2.03 -0.35 11.61
CA LEU A 39 -1.07 0.31 12.51
C LEU A 39 -1.68 0.64 13.87
N ARG A 40 -2.92 1.11 13.90
CA ARG A 40 -3.63 1.38 15.16
C ARG A 40 -3.79 0.10 15.99
N VAL A 41 -4.15 -1.03 15.37
CA VAL A 41 -4.27 -2.32 16.08
C VAL A 41 -2.92 -2.74 16.67
N ILE A 42 -1.84 -2.70 15.88
CA ILE A 42 -0.48 -3.02 16.37
C ILE A 42 -0.11 -2.16 17.58
N THR A 43 -0.29 -0.85 17.46
CA THR A 43 0.12 0.10 18.50
C THR A 43 -0.77 0.00 19.74
N SER A 44 -2.09 -0.16 19.59
CA SER A 44 -3.00 -0.30 20.74
C SER A 44 -2.76 -1.60 21.51
N ASP A 45 -2.62 -2.73 20.80
CA ASP A 45 -2.40 -4.03 21.43
C ASP A 45 -1.04 -4.07 22.14
N SER A 46 -0.02 -3.47 21.52
CA SER A 46 1.32 -3.39 22.12
C SER A 46 1.34 -2.50 23.37
N SER A 47 0.71 -1.33 23.32
CA SER A 47 0.60 -0.44 24.48
C SER A 47 -0.14 -1.11 25.63
N LEU A 48 -1.29 -1.73 25.36
CA LEU A 48 -2.05 -2.46 26.37
C LEU A 48 -1.26 -3.63 26.96
N TYR A 49 -0.44 -4.30 26.15
CA TYR A 49 0.43 -5.39 26.61
C TYR A 49 1.48 -4.91 27.61
N ILE A 50 2.09 -3.75 27.32
CA ILE A 50 3.08 -3.08 28.18
C ILE A 50 2.41 -2.60 29.47
N GLU A 51 1.27 -1.94 29.38
CA GLU A 51 0.50 -1.43 30.52
C GLU A 51 0.11 -2.55 31.51
N ASN A 52 -0.15 -3.75 31.00
CA ASN A 52 -0.45 -4.93 31.81
C ASN A 52 0.79 -5.66 32.37
N ASN A 53 1.98 -5.06 32.27
CA ASN A 53 3.25 -5.60 32.76
C ASN A 53 3.55 -7.03 32.27
N HIS A 54 3.11 -7.36 31.06
CA HIS A 54 3.43 -8.66 30.48
C HIS A 54 4.92 -8.74 30.11
N LYS A 55 5.51 -9.93 30.28
CA LYS A 55 6.91 -10.17 29.89
C LYS A 55 7.07 -9.90 28.40
N GLY A 56 8.06 -9.08 28.05
CA GLY A 56 8.40 -8.74 26.66
C GLY A 56 8.73 -9.95 25.79
N PHE A 57 8.91 -9.67 24.50
CA PHE A 57 9.45 -10.64 23.56
C PHE A 57 10.86 -11.06 23.96
N ASN A 58 11.26 -12.27 23.57
CA ASN A 58 12.65 -12.69 23.70
C ASN A 58 13.47 -12.19 22.51
N ASP A 59 14.80 -12.21 22.61
CA ASP A 59 15.72 -11.72 21.59
C ASP A 59 15.44 -12.31 20.20
N GLU A 60 15.01 -13.57 20.14
CA GLU A 60 14.70 -14.24 18.88
C GLU A 60 13.40 -13.70 18.24
N GLN A 61 12.38 -13.39 19.05
CA GLN A 61 11.14 -12.77 18.61
C GLN A 61 11.37 -11.31 18.21
N GLU A 62 12.20 -10.58 18.94
CA GLU A 62 12.56 -9.20 18.61
C GLU A 62 13.28 -9.15 17.27
N GLY A 63 14.32 -9.98 17.08
CA GLY A 63 15.04 -10.08 15.82
C GLY A 63 14.14 -10.47 14.64
N ASP A 64 13.21 -11.40 14.84
CA ASP A 64 12.23 -11.79 13.82
C ASP A 64 11.37 -10.59 13.36
N LEU A 65 10.93 -9.74 14.30
CA LEU A 65 10.10 -8.56 14.01
C LEU A 65 10.91 -7.41 13.42
N GLU A 66 12.16 -7.22 13.86
CA GLU A 66 13.08 -6.23 13.29
C GLU A 66 13.40 -6.54 11.82
N ASP A 67 13.72 -7.79 11.51
CA ASP A 67 13.98 -8.23 10.13
C ASP A 67 12.75 -8.03 9.24
N LEU A 68 11.56 -8.35 9.75
CA LEU A 68 10.31 -8.14 9.05
C LEU A 68 10.05 -6.65 8.79
N SER A 69 10.20 -5.81 9.82
CA SER A 69 10.04 -4.36 9.74
C SER A 69 11.01 -3.72 8.73
N LYS A 70 12.26 -4.20 8.71
CA LYS A 70 13.26 -3.76 7.74
C LYS A 70 12.82 -4.02 6.30
N LYS A 71 12.30 -5.20 5.99
CA LYS A 71 11.81 -5.49 4.63
C LYS A 71 10.62 -4.62 4.22
N VAL A 72 9.68 -4.38 5.14
CA VAL A 72 8.57 -3.45 4.89
C VAL A 72 9.11 -2.05 4.58
N THR A 73 10.09 -1.59 5.37
CA THR A 73 10.74 -0.29 5.17
C THR A 73 11.46 -0.20 3.82
N ASP A 74 12.18 -1.25 3.44
CA ASP A 74 12.92 -1.30 2.18
C ASP A 74 11.98 -1.34 0.95
N MET A 75 10.81 -1.97 1.08
CA MET A 75 9.75 -1.90 0.07
C MET A 75 9.28 -0.45 -0.15
N TYR A 76 8.98 0.29 0.92
CA TYR A 76 8.59 1.70 0.80
C TYR A 76 9.69 2.57 0.21
N LYS A 77 10.95 2.42 0.67
CA LYS A 77 12.10 3.16 0.13
C LYS A 77 12.28 2.89 -1.37
N THR A 78 12.11 1.65 -1.79
CA THR A 78 12.20 1.25 -3.20
C THR A 78 11.13 1.97 -4.03
N PHE A 79 9.89 2.02 -3.54
CA PHE A 79 8.82 2.72 -4.25
C PHE A 79 9.02 4.25 -4.27
N ILE A 80 9.47 4.84 -3.16
CA ILE A 80 9.80 6.28 -3.10
C ILE A 80 10.88 6.62 -4.13
N ALA A 81 11.92 5.81 -4.26
CA ALA A 81 12.97 6.01 -5.26
C ALA A 81 12.43 5.91 -6.71
N MET A 82 11.44 5.04 -6.98
CA MET A 82 10.75 4.99 -8.27
C MET A 82 9.96 6.28 -8.54
N MET A 83 9.27 6.81 -7.53
CA MET A 83 8.55 8.08 -7.64
C MET A 83 9.47 9.26 -7.93
N GLU A 84 10.57 9.39 -7.18
CA GLU A 84 11.56 10.47 -7.35
C GLU A 84 12.16 10.47 -8.76
N LYS A 85 12.43 9.28 -9.31
CA LYS A 85 12.94 9.11 -10.68
C LYS A 85 11.85 9.19 -11.74
N SER A 86 10.58 9.16 -11.34
CA SER A 86 9.42 8.99 -12.24
C SER A 86 9.57 7.78 -13.18
N ASP A 87 10.22 6.71 -12.70
CA ASP A 87 10.47 5.48 -13.44
C ASP A 87 9.87 4.29 -12.70
N TYR A 88 8.83 3.72 -13.31
CA TYR A 88 8.08 2.59 -12.79
C TYR A 88 8.27 1.31 -13.61
N SER A 89 9.27 1.28 -14.49
CA SER A 89 9.56 0.12 -15.36
C SER A 89 9.80 -1.17 -14.57
N ASN A 90 10.39 -1.05 -13.38
CA ASN A 90 10.72 -2.18 -12.50
C ASN A 90 9.72 -2.35 -11.34
N PHE A 91 8.45 -1.97 -11.51
CA PHE A 91 7.46 -2.08 -10.44
C PHE A 91 7.26 -3.51 -9.92
N ASP A 92 7.58 -4.54 -10.71
CA ASP A 92 7.52 -5.93 -10.26
C ASP A 92 8.39 -6.22 -9.03
N ILE A 93 9.44 -5.42 -8.79
CA ILE A 93 10.24 -5.49 -7.55
C ILE A 93 9.35 -5.28 -6.31
N ILE A 94 8.40 -4.33 -6.37
CA ILE A 94 7.46 -4.07 -5.27
C ILE A 94 6.55 -5.28 -5.03
N THR A 95 6.10 -5.93 -6.11
CA THR A 95 5.29 -7.14 -6.05
C THR A 95 6.06 -8.30 -5.41
N ASN A 96 7.35 -8.43 -5.73
CA ASN A 96 8.23 -9.44 -5.14
C ASN A 96 8.47 -9.18 -3.64
N PHE A 97 8.69 -7.94 -3.23
CA PHE A 97 8.79 -7.58 -1.80
C PHE A 97 7.56 -8.07 -1.02
N ARG A 98 6.36 -7.85 -1.57
CA ARG A 98 5.13 -8.35 -0.93
C ARG A 98 5.17 -9.86 -0.78
N GLU A 99 5.51 -10.60 -1.81
CA GLU A 99 5.57 -12.06 -1.76
C GLU A 99 6.57 -12.55 -0.72
N GLU A 100 7.77 -11.98 -0.68
CA GLU A 100 8.80 -12.28 0.31
C GLU A 100 8.35 -12.00 1.75
N ILE A 101 7.66 -10.88 1.97
CA ILE A 101 7.15 -10.51 3.29
C ILE A 101 6.01 -11.44 3.72
N ILE A 102 5.07 -11.76 2.83
CA ILE A 102 4.00 -12.73 3.12
C ILE A 102 4.59 -14.11 3.47
N GLU A 103 5.59 -14.56 2.72
CA GLU A 103 6.27 -15.82 2.97
C GLU A 103 7.02 -15.80 4.32
N GLN A 104 7.71 -14.69 4.64
CA GLN A 104 8.36 -14.51 5.93
C GLN A 104 7.36 -14.55 7.07
N CYS A 105 6.22 -13.86 6.97
CA CYS A 105 5.16 -13.95 7.97
C CYS A 105 4.65 -15.39 8.16
N ALA A 106 4.55 -16.18 7.10
CA ALA A 106 4.17 -17.60 7.21
C ALA A 106 5.24 -18.43 7.93
N LYS A 107 6.53 -18.18 7.65
CA LYS A 107 7.66 -18.81 8.35
C LYS A 107 7.66 -18.44 9.84
N LEU A 108 7.51 -17.16 10.16
CA LEU A 108 7.45 -16.66 11.54
C LEU A 108 6.23 -17.19 12.29
N THR A 109 5.08 -17.36 11.62
CA THR A 109 3.90 -18.02 12.19
C THR A 109 4.24 -19.46 12.62
N LYS A 110 4.89 -20.24 11.76
CA LYS A 110 5.31 -21.62 12.09
C LYS A 110 6.32 -21.63 13.25
N LYS A 111 7.26 -20.69 13.24
CA LYS A 111 8.27 -20.52 14.30
C LYS A 111 7.63 -20.22 15.65
N GLN A 112 6.66 -19.30 15.68
CA GLN A 112 5.93 -18.98 16.90
C GLN A 112 5.05 -20.14 17.40
N ILE A 113 4.43 -20.90 16.49
CA ILE A 113 3.70 -22.14 16.88
C ILE A 113 4.65 -23.14 17.56
N LYS A 114 5.90 -23.25 17.07
CA LYS A 114 6.91 -24.12 17.67
C LYS A 114 7.27 -23.68 19.10
N ARG A 115 7.55 -22.37 19.31
CA ARG A 115 7.80 -21.78 20.63
C ARG A 115 6.67 -22.04 21.63
N VAL A 116 5.42 -21.94 21.18
CA VAL A 116 4.24 -22.27 22.02
C VAL A 116 4.25 -23.74 22.43
N LYS A 117 4.51 -24.67 21.49
CA LYS A 117 4.58 -26.11 21.78
C LYS A 117 5.72 -26.46 22.74
N GLU A 118 6.85 -25.77 22.63
CA GLU A 118 8.04 -25.94 23.47
C GLU A 118 7.92 -25.19 24.81
N LYS A 119 6.81 -24.47 25.05
CA LYS A 119 6.54 -23.65 26.24
C LYS A 119 7.55 -22.53 26.46
N GLU A 120 8.17 -22.05 25.38
CA GLU A 120 9.15 -20.96 25.37
C GLU A 120 8.48 -19.59 25.30
N SER A 121 7.17 -19.53 24.99
CA SER A 121 6.39 -18.30 24.90
C SER A 121 5.02 -18.43 25.58
N GLY A 122 4.64 -17.42 26.35
CA GLY A 122 3.32 -17.35 26.99
C GLY A 122 2.17 -17.10 26.00
N THR A 123 0.93 -17.37 26.42
CA THR A 123 -0.27 -17.21 25.59
C THR A 123 -0.46 -15.77 25.10
N ARG A 124 -0.46 -14.78 26.01
CA ARG A 124 -0.63 -13.36 25.65
C ARG A 124 0.50 -12.86 24.74
N ASN A 125 1.74 -13.28 25.02
CA ASN A 125 2.91 -12.97 24.20
C ASN A 125 2.73 -13.48 22.76
N SER A 126 2.32 -14.74 22.62
CA SER A 126 2.10 -15.36 21.31
C SER A 126 0.94 -14.72 20.55
N ILE A 127 -0.14 -14.33 21.25
CA ILE A 127 -1.26 -13.60 20.63
C ILE A 127 -0.77 -12.26 20.07
N LEU A 128 -0.02 -11.48 20.85
CA LEU A 128 0.50 -10.19 20.40
C LEU A 128 1.43 -10.37 19.18
N PHE A 129 2.37 -11.33 19.24
CA PHE A 129 3.28 -11.61 18.13
C PHE A 129 2.50 -11.96 16.85
N MET A 130 1.51 -12.85 16.94
CA MET A 130 0.69 -13.24 15.79
C MET A 130 -0.17 -12.09 15.25
N ASN A 131 -0.72 -11.24 16.14
CA ASN A 131 -1.46 -10.04 15.73
C ASN A 131 -0.55 -9.10 14.93
N ILE A 132 0.67 -8.84 15.42
CA ILE A 132 1.65 -8.00 14.70
C ILE A 132 1.94 -8.57 13.31
N LEU A 133 2.16 -9.89 13.18
CA LEU A 133 2.37 -10.52 11.87
C LEU A 133 1.15 -10.38 10.93
N ASN A 134 -0.06 -10.51 11.47
CA ASN A 134 -1.29 -10.41 10.68
C ASN A 134 -1.52 -8.98 10.19
N GLU A 135 -1.39 -8.00 11.07
CA GLU A 135 -1.53 -6.60 10.70
C GLU A 135 -0.40 -6.14 9.76
N THR A 136 0.82 -6.67 9.92
CA THR A 136 1.90 -6.42 8.95
C THR A 136 1.57 -6.97 7.56
N LYS A 137 0.97 -8.16 7.46
CA LYS A 137 0.48 -8.69 6.18
C LYS A 137 -0.57 -7.78 5.56
N THR A 138 -1.52 -7.27 6.36
CA THR A 138 -2.51 -6.29 5.91
C THR A 138 -1.84 -5.02 5.39
N ILE A 139 -0.92 -4.43 6.15
CA ILE A 139 -0.17 -3.23 5.77
C ILE A 139 0.50 -3.42 4.41
N VAL A 140 1.22 -4.53 4.23
CA VAL A 140 1.96 -4.81 2.99
C VAL A 140 1.02 -4.99 1.79
N LEU A 141 -0.06 -5.74 1.95
CA LEU A 141 -1.05 -5.95 0.89
C LEU A 141 -1.65 -4.61 0.43
N GLN A 142 -2.10 -3.79 1.37
CA GLN A 142 -2.72 -2.52 1.05
C GLN A 142 -1.71 -1.49 0.54
N SER A 143 -0.46 -1.55 1.01
CA SER A 143 0.61 -0.69 0.50
C SER A 143 0.93 -0.95 -0.95
N VAL A 144 1.07 -2.21 -1.36
CA VAL A 144 1.31 -2.51 -2.79
C VAL A 144 0.14 -2.08 -3.66
N ASN A 145 -1.10 -2.23 -3.19
CA ASN A 145 -2.27 -1.76 -3.92
C ASN A 145 -2.28 -0.22 -4.03
N LEU A 146 -1.98 0.49 -2.94
CA LEU A 146 -1.81 1.95 -2.93
C LEU A 146 -0.74 2.40 -3.93
N MET A 147 0.43 1.77 -3.89
CA MET A 147 1.54 2.06 -4.79
C MET A 147 1.16 1.85 -6.25
N LYS A 148 0.36 0.81 -6.54
CA LYS A 148 -0.15 0.52 -7.89
C LYS A 148 -1.14 1.59 -8.34
N SER A 149 -2.10 1.97 -7.51
CA SER A 149 -3.07 3.03 -7.83
C SER A 149 -2.40 4.38 -8.03
N GLN A 150 -1.44 4.72 -7.18
CA GLN A 150 -0.65 5.93 -7.32
C GLN A 150 0.15 5.95 -8.62
N ARG A 151 0.84 4.85 -8.96
CA ARG A 151 1.55 4.71 -10.24
C ARG A 151 0.59 4.92 -11.42
N ASN A 152 -0.56 4.25 -11.41
CA ASN A 152 -1.54 4.35 -12.49
C ASN A 152 -2.04 5.79 -12.65
N MET A 153 -2.40 6.45 -11.56
CA MET A 153 -2.84 7.85 -11.56
C MET A 153 -1.77 8.77 -12.17
N ILE A 154 -0.50 8.62 -11.76
CA ILE A 154 0.62 9.43 -12.28
C ILE A 154 0.81 9.20 -13.79
N LEU A 155 0.76 7.96 -14.26
CA LEU A 155 0.92 7.63 -15.67
C LEU A 155 -0.23 8.17 -16.52
N THR A 156 -1.47 8.10 -16.02
CA THR A 156 -2.65 8.66 -16.69
C THR A 156 -2.56 10.18 -16.80
N VAL A 157 -2.18 10.87 -15.72
CA VAL A 157 -1.97 12.33 -15.72
C VAL A 157 -0.87 12.72 -16.70
N LYS A 158 0.28 12.03 -16.69
CA LYS A 158 1.38 12.30 -17.63
C LYS A 158 0.94 12.16 -19.08
N LYS A 159 0.21 11.08 -19.39
CA LYS A 159 -0.32 10.83 -20.74
C LYS A 159 -1.28 11.93 -21.19
N LEU A 160 -2.18 12.38 -20.30
CA LEU A 160 -3.07 13.52 -20.57
C LEU A 160 -2.30 14.78 -20.91
N SER A 161 -1.33 15.16 -20.08
CA SER A 161 -0.52 16.36 -20.30
C SER A 161 0.28 16.30 -21.60
N ASP A 162 0.79 15.12 -21.99
CA ASP A 162 1.54 14.96 -23.23
C ASP A 162 0.61 15.05 -24.47
N GLU A 163 -0.60 14.49 -24.41
CA GLU A 163 -1.60 14.63 -25.47
C GLU A 163 -2.07 16.08 -25.66
N GLU A 164 -2.26 16.84 -24.56
CA GLU A 164 -2.62 18.26 -24.61
C GLU A 164 -1.53 19.12 -25.24
N LYS A 165 -0.25 18.85 -24.95
CA LYS A 165 0.89 19.52 -25.59
C LYS A 165 0.91 19.27 -27.09
N ILE A 166 0.69 18.02 -27.52
CA ILE A 166 0.64 17.66 -28.94
C ILE A 166 -0.51 18.40 -29.64
N ARG A 167 -1.70 18.41 -29.04
CA ARG A 167 -2.89 19.09 -29.59
C ARG A 167 -2.67 20.60 -29.72
N THR A 168 -2.13 21.24 -28.69
CA THR A 168 -1.86 22.69 -28.69
C THR A 168 -0.83 23.06 -29.75
N LYS A 169 0.22 22.25 -29.91
CA LYS A 169 1.23 22.45 -30.95
C LYS A 169 0.62 22.33 -32.35
N ALA A 170 -0.18 21.30 -32.60
CA ALA A 170 -0.85 21.11 -33.89
C ALA A 170 -1.79 22.27 -34.26
N LEU A 171 -2.52 22.81 -33.28
CA LEU A 171 -3.39 23.98 -33.48
C LEU A 171 -2.58 25.25 -33.79
N ALA A 172 -1.46 25.47 -33.11
CA ALA A 172 -0.57 26.60 -33.37
C ALA A 172 0.04 26.53 -34.78
N ASP A 173 0.52 25.36 -35.19
CA ASP A 173 1.09 25.12 -36.52
C ASP A 173 0.06 25.32 -37.65
N ALA A 174 -1.20 24.91 -37.43
CA ALA A 174 -2.30 25.13 -38.38
C ALA A 174 -2.70 26.61 -38.51
N SER A 175 -2.60 27.38 -37.42
CA SER A 175 -2.94 28.81 -37.39
C SER A 175 -1.88 29.70 -38.06
N LEU A 176 -0.64 29.21 -38.19
CA LEU A 176 0.46 29.90 -38.88
C LEU A 176 0.46 29.67 -40.40
N GLN A 177 -0.37 28.74 -40.90
CA GLN A 177 -0.49 28.40 -42.33
C GLN A 177 -1.69 29.08 -43.02
N THR A 178 -2.52 29.82 -42.28
CA THR A 178 -3.67 30.62 -42.76
C THR A 178 -3.39 32.10 -42.61
#